data_AF-A0A1A9RL88-F1
#
_entry.id   AF-A0A1A9RL88-F1
#
_cell.length_a   1.000
_cell.length_b   1.000
_cell.length_c   1.000
_cell.angle_alpha   90.00
_cell.angle_beta   90.00
_cell.angle_gamma   90.00
#
_symmetry.space_group_name_H-M   'P 1'
#
loop_
_entity.id
_entity.type
_entity.pdbx_description
1 polymer ?
#
loop_
_entity_poly.entity_id
_entity_poly.type
_entity_poly.pdbx_seq_one_letter_code
_entity_poly.pdbx_strand_id
1 'polypeptide(L)'
;MEVLLSKQFKTELKNFPKADQEKIASFILHVQRQGMKNLPGKNKPSHDVPHDDPQWLDKVSYAQQHNLWHYHIGIPQYDTSCQHGEQTSEYILHYIKGDGFIKIVDFSAHPPFKLPTEIYLY
;
A
#
# COMPACT_ATOMS: atom_id res chain seq x y z
N MET A 1 -11.38 6.72 9.78
CA MET A 1 -11.39 5.40 9.10
C MET A 1 -10.56 4.46 9.96
N GLU A 2 -11.01 3.22 10.19
CA GLU A 2 -10.20 2.28 10.98
C GLU A 2 -8.97 1.81 10.19
N VAL A 3 -7.85 1.61 10.89
CA VAL A 3 -6.61 1.10 10.29
C VAL A 3 -6.15 -0.11 11.09
N LEU A 4 -6.21 -1.27 10.44
CA LEU A 4 -5.77 -2.56 10.96
C LEU A 4 -4.41 -2.93 10.39
N LEU A 5 -3.67 -3.78 11.09
CA LEU A 5 -2.40 -4.35 10.62
C LEU A 5 -2.51 -5.88 10.60
N SER A 6 -2.08 -6.55 9.54
CA SER A 6 -1.97 -8.01 9.54
C SER A 6 -0.93 -8.48 10.56
N LYS A 7 -1.00 -9.76 10.96
CA LYS A 7 -0.09 -10.31 11.97
C LYS A 7 1.36 -10.27 11.49
N GLN A 8 1.58 -10.65 10.23
CA GLN A 8 2.91 -10.65 9.63
C GLN A 8 3.49 -9.23 9.56
N PHE A 9 2.73 -8.29 9.00
CA PHE A 9 3.15 -6.89 8.88
C PHE A 9 3.49 -6.28 10.23
N LYS A 10 2.65 -6.49 11.25
CA LYS A 10 2.90 -5.98 12.61
C LYS A 10 4.18 -6.55 13.23
N THR A 11 4.56 -7.77 12.85
CA THR A 11 5.78 -8.41 13.34
C THR A 11 7.01 -7.79 12.70
N GLU A 12 6.97 -7.58 11.39
CA GLU A 12 8.08 -7.02 10.61
C GLU A 12 8.27 -5.53 10.79
N LEU A 13 7.18 -4.76 10.97
CA LEU A 13 7.22 -3.32 11.19
C LEU A 13 8.14 -2.93 12.35
N LYS A 14 8.27 -3.78 13.37
CA LYS A 14 9.18 -3.56 14.51
C LYS A 14 10.66 -3.53 14.11
N ASN A 15 11.00 -4.18 13.01
CA ASN A 15 12.36 -4.34 12.50
C ASN A 15 12.68 -3.38 11.34
N PHE A 16 11.70 -2.62 10.84
CA PHE A 16 11.94 -1.65 9.78
C PHE A 16 12.85 -0.50 10.28
N PRO A 17 13.56 0.19 9.38
CA PRO A 17 14.28 1.41 9.73
C PRO A 17 13.37 2.40 10.45
N LYS A 18 13.91 3.12 11.43
CA LYS A 18 13.11 4.03 12.28
C LYS A 18 12.36 5.09 11.45
N ALA A 19 13.01 5.65 10.43
CA ALA A 19 12.41 6.63 9.54
C ALA A 19 11.21 6.06 8.75
N ASP A 20 11.27 4.80 8.35
CA ASP A 20 10.19 4.13 7.64
C ASP A 20 9.01 3.85 8.60
N GLN A 21 9.30 3.41 9.82
CA GLN A 21 8.29 3.26 10.87
C GLN A 21 7.54 4.59 11.13
N GLU A 22 8.27 5.71 11.17
CA GLU A 22 7.68 7.04 11.38
C GLU A 22 6.80 7.48 10.21
N LYS A 23 7.20 7.22 8.96
CA LYS A 23 6.35 7.47 7.79
C LYS A 23 5.10 6.61 7.79
N ILE A 24 5.22 5.32 8.11
CA ILE A 24 4.08 4.40 8.23
C ILE A 24 3.14 4.85 9.37
N ALA A 25 3.67 5.22 10.53
CA ALA A 25 2.87 5.75 11.63
C ALA A 25 2.15 7.05 11.26
N SER A 26 2.82 7.95 10.53
CA SER A 26 2.21 9.20 10.04
C SER A 26 1.08 8.93 9.06
N PHE A 27 1.26 7.98 8.13
CA PHE A 27 0.19 7.52 7.24
C PHE A 27 -1.00 6.95 8.02
N ILE A 28 -0.75 6.06 8.99
CA ILE A 28 -1.81 5.47 9.82
C ILE A 28 -2.60 6.56 10.55
N LEU A 29 -1.93 7.51 11.20
CA LEU A 29 -2.56 8.62 11.91
C LEU A 29 -3.39 9.52 10.97
N HIS A 30 -2.88 9.77 9.77
CA HIS A 30 -3.60 10.51 8.74
C HIS A 30 -4.89 9.81 8.34
N VAL A 31 -4.81 8.52 7.98
CA VAL A 31 -5.99 7.74 7.56
C VAL A 31 -7.01 7.60 8.69
N GLN A 32 -6.56 7.44 9.93
CA GLN A 32 -7.45 7.43 11.08
C GLN A 32 -8.26 8.71 11.21
N ARG A 33 -7.61 9.87 11.04
CA ARG A 33 -8.22 11.20 11.21
C ARG A 33 -9.01 11.71 9.99
N GLN A 34 -8.50 11.48 8.78
CA GLN A 34 -8.98 12.11 7.54
C GLN A 34 -9.43 11.09 6.47
N GLY A 35 -9.23 9.79 6.73
CA GLY A 35 -9.37 8.76 5.69
C GLY A 35 -8.29 8.89 4.61
N MET A 36 -8.57 8.40 3.41
CA MET A 36 -7.64 8.44 2.28
C MET A 36 -7.58 9.80 1.57
N LYS A 37 -8.12 10.87 2.18
CA LYS A 37 -8.23 12.20 1.55
C LYS A 37 -6.92 12.96 1.66
N ASN A 38 -6.61 13.79 0.66
CA ASN A 38 -5.49 14.73 0.67
C ASN A 38 -4.11 14.09 0.95
N LEU A 39 -3.95 12.80 0.66
CA LEU A 39 -2.65 12.14 0.67
C LEU A 39 -1.87 12.51 -0.61
N PRO A 40 -0.55 12.75 -0.51
CA PRO A 40 0.26 13.14 -1.66
C PRO A 40 0.50 11.99 -2.65
N GLY A 41 0.61 10.77 -2.14
CA GLY A 41 0.99 9.61 -2.92
C GLY A 41 -0.14 9.07 -3.78
N LYS A 42 0.23 8.43 -4.89
CA LYS A 42 -0.69 7.69 -5.74
C LYS A 42 -1.29 6.53 -4.98
N ASN A 43 -2.62 6.43 -5.01
CA ASN A 43 -3.41 5.38 -4.38
C ASN A 43 -4.30 4.70 -5.42
N LYS A 44 -4.11 3.41 -5.68
CA LYS A 44 -4.87 2.71 -6.73
C LYS A 44 -5.17 1.26 -6.38
N PRO A 45 -6.23 0.68 -6.98
CA PRO A 45 -6.48 -0.75 -6.85
C PRO A 45 -5.34 -1.56 -7.44
N SER A 46 -4.96 -2.64 -6.77
CA SER A 46 -3.84 -3.49 -7.18
C SER A 46 -4.13 -4.37 -8.39
N HIS A 47 -5.39 -4.41 -8.85
CA HIS A 47 -5.77 -5.09 -10.09
C HIS A 47 -5.53 -4.25 -11.35
N ASP A 48 -5.20 -2.95 -11.22
CA ASP A 48 -4.88 -2.09 -12.35
C ASP A 48 -3.42 -2.32 -12.81
N VAL A 49 -3.22 -3.51 -13.41
CA VAL A 49 -1.96 -4.06 -13.92
C VAL A 49 -1.97 -4.01 -15.45
N PRO A 50 -0.84 -3.69 -16.12
CA PRO A 50 -0.75 -3.68 -17.59
C PRO A 50 -1.16 -5.02 -18.21
N HIS A 51 -1.97 -4.99 -19.28
CA HIS A 51 -2.52 -6.18 -19.94
C HIS A 51 -1.46 -7.10 -20.58
N ASP A 52 -0.25 -6.58 -20.83
CA ASP A 52 0.90 -7.30 -21.35
C ASP A 52 1.77 -7.96 -20.27
N ASP A 53 1.39 -7.83 -18.97
CA ASP A 53 2.03 -8.56 -17.88
C ASP A 53 1.81 -10.07 -18.06
N PRO A 54 2.87 -10.91 -18.08
CA PRO A 54 2.72 -12.36 -18.27
C PRO A 54 1.85 -13.06 -17.21
N GLN A 55 1.64 -12.41 -16.06
CA GLN A 55 0.82 -12.90 -14.95
C GLN A 55 -0.45 -12.06 -14.76
N TRP A 56 -0.87 -11.30 -15.79
CA TRP A 56 -1.98 -10.34 -15.69
C TRP A 56 -3.24 -10.95 -15.09
N LEU A 57 -3.72 -12.08 -15.63
CA LEU A 57 -4.97 -12.70 -15.18
C LEU A 57 -4.91 -13.12 -13.72
N ASP A 58 -3.80 -13.73 -13.29
CA ASP A 58 -3.60 -14.20 -11.92
C ASP A 58 -3.53 -13.01 -10.95
N LYS A 59 -2.78 -11.96 -11.32
CA LYS A 59 -2.64 -10.74 -10.51
C LYS A 59 -3.97 -10.01 -10.35
N VAL A 60 -4.71 -9.84 -11.43
CA VAL A 60 -6.03 -9.20 -11.43
C VAL A 60 -7.00 -9.98 -10.54
N SER A 61 -7.08 -11.30 -10.74
CA SER A 61 -7.99 -12.16 -9.99
C SER A 61 -7.68 -12.15 -8.50
N TYR A 62 -6.40 -12.29 -8.13
CA TYR A 62 -5.96 -12.25 -6.74
C TYR A 62 -6.22 -10.90 -6.08
N ALA A 63 -5.89 -9.80 -6.78
CA ALA A 63 -6.12 -8.45 -6.25
C ALA A 63 -7.61 -8.12 -6.07
N GLN A 64 -8.48 -8.58 -6.96
CA GLN A 64 -9.93 -8.42 -6.83
C GLN A 64 -10.50 -9.28 -5.70
N GLN A 65 -10.12 -10.56 -5.62
CA GLN A 65 -10.57 -11.50 -4.59
C GLN A 65 -10.31 -10.96 -3.18
N HIS A 66 -9.15 -10.32 -2.97
CA HIS A 66 -8.75 -9.79 -1.67
C HIS A 66 -8.98 -8.28 -1.52
N ASN A 67 -9.62 -7.63 -2.50
CA ASN A 67 -9.80 -6.18 -2.56
C ASN A 67 -8.53 -5.38 -2.20
N LEU A 68 -7.43 -5.77 -2.85
CA LEU A 68 -6.10 -5.20 -2.62
C LEU A 68 -5.93 -3.86 -3.31
N TRP A 69 -5.31 -2.95 -2.59
CA TRP A 69 -4.89 -1.63 -3.03
C TRP A 69 -3.45 -1.41 -2.64
N HIS A 70 -2.82 -0.42 -3.26
CA HIS A 70 -1.51 0.05 -2.84
C HIS A 70 -1.40 1.56 -2.85
N TYR A 71 -0.56 2.06 -1.95
CA TYR A 71 -0.29 3.49 -1.77
C TYR A 71 1.22 3.73 -1.75
N HIS A 72 1.71 4.64 -2.59
CA HIS A 72 3.10 5.10 -2.53
C HIS A 72 3.30 5.96 -1.28
N ILE A 73 4.21 5.56 -0.39
CA ILE A 73 4.35 6.17 0.94
C ILE A 73 5.42 7.28 1.01
N GLY A 74 6.05 7.61 -0.11
CA GLY A 74 7.06 8.65 -0.17
C GLY A 74 8.41 8.18 0.33
N ILE A 75 8.74 6.89 0.21
CA ILE A 75 10.05 6.32 0.57
C ILE A 75 10.77 5.89 -0.73
N PRO A 76 12.04 6.31 -0.95
CA PRO A 76 12.81 7.23 -0.10
C PRO A 76 12.24 8.66 -0.09
N GLN A 77 11.68 9.12 -1.21
CA GLN A 77 10.96 10.39 -1.33
C GLN A 77 9.90 10.30 -2.44
N TYR A 78 8.95 11.23 -2.45
CA TYR A 78 8.02 11.39 -3.56
C TYR A 78 8.72 12.01 -4.77
N ASP A 79 8.38 11.52 -5.96
CA ASP A 79 8.54 12.27 -7.20
C ASP A 79 7.47 13.37 -7.24
N THR A 80 7.92 14.62 -7.09
CA THR A 80 7.06 15.81 -7.04
C THR A 80 6.84 16.44 -8.41
N SER A 81 7.31 15.83 -9.50
CA SER A 81 7.00 16.25 -10.87
C SER A 81 5.51 16.05 -11.22
N CYS A 82 4.85 15.13 -10.51
CA CYS A 82 3.43 14.82 -10.66
C CYS A 82 2.55 15.63 -9.69
N GLN A 83 1.27 15.78 -10.04
CA GLN A 83 0.27 16.43 -9.20
C GLN A 83 0.14 15.75 -7.82
N HIS A 84 -0.20 16.54 -6.79
CA HIS A 84 -0.58 16.01 -5.47
C HIS A 84 -1.71 14.99 -5.58
N GLY A 85 -1.50 13.80 -4.99
CA GLY A 85 -2.38 12.64 -5.13
C GLY A 85 -1.94 11.64 -6.21
N GLU A 86 -1.00 12.02 -7.08
CA GLU A 86 -0.42 11.17 -8.12
C GLU A 86 1.08 10.94 -7.92
N GLN A 87 1.66 11.43 -6.83
CA GLN A 87 3.10 11.33 -6.60
C GLN A 87 3.51 9.88 -6.32
N THR A 88 4.57 9.42 -6.97
CA THR A 88 5.10 8.06 -6.80
C THR A 88 6.36 8.07 -5.95
N SER A 89 6.67 6.94 -5.34
CA SER A 89 7.93 6.66 -4.64
C SER A 89 8.27 5.19 -4.79
N GLU A 90 9.51 4.79 -4.53
CA GLU A 90 9.91 3.39 -4.69
C GLU A 90 9.08 2.43 -3.80
N TYR A 91 8.82 2.79 -2.54
CA TYR A 91 8.08 1.88 -1.66
C TYR A 91 6.59 2.19 -1.59
N ILE A 92 5.82 1.12 -1.47
CA ILE A 92 4.37 1.11 -1.36
C ILE A 92 3.92 0.36 -0.11
N LEU A 93 2.79 0.78 0.45
CA LEU A 93 2.00 -0.05 1.37
C LEU A 93 0.94 -0.80 0.58
N HIS A 94 0.89 -2.11 0.76
CA HIS A 94 -0.26 -2.92 0.32
C HIS A 94 -1.28 -2.98 1.43
N TYR A 95 -2.55 -2.83 1.07
CA TYR A 95 -3.63 -2.93 2.03
C TYR A 95 -4.90 -3.55 1.42
N ILE A 96 -5.66 -4.23 2.26
CA ILE A 96 -7.03 -4.66 1.96
C ILE A 96 -7.95 -3.48 2.28
N LYS A 97 -8.80 -3.11 1.34
CA LYS A 97 -9.83 -2.09 1.55
C LYS A 97 -11.12 -2.76 2.02
N GLY A 98 -11.65 -2.31 3.15
CA GLY A 98 -12.95 -2.73 3.67
C GLY A 98 -13.97 -1.60 3.66
N ASP A 99 -15.17 -1.88 4.18
CA ASP A 99 -16.14 -0.83 4.48
C ASP A 99 -15.74 -0.14 5.79
N GLY A 100 -15.42 1.16 5.72
CA GLY A 100 -14.98 1.94 6.88
C GLY A 100 -13.56 1.67 7.41
N PHE A 101 -12.82 0.70 6.85
CA PHE A 101 -11.47 0.35 7.29
C PHE A 101 -10.48 0.11 6.13
N ILE A 102 -9.18 0.19 6.45
CA ILE A 102 -8.12 -0.45 5.68
C ILE A 102 -7.33 -1.41 6.59
N LYS A 103 -6.83 -2.51 6.03
CA LYS A 103 -5.89 -3.39 6.72
C LYS A 103 -4.57 -3.40 5.96
N ILE A 104 -3.53 -2.80 6.53
CA ILE A 104 -2.18 -2.83 5.96
C ILE A 104 -1.64 -4.25 6.10
N VAL A 105 -1.28 -4.84 4.98
CA VAL A 105 -0.87 -6.25 4.89
C VAL A 105 0.60 -6.42 4.57
N ASP A 106 1.22 -5.49 3.85
CA ASP A 106 2.62 -5.62 3.40
C ASP A 106 3.25 -4.25 3.05
N PHE A 107 4.57 -4.20 3.01
CA PHE A 107 5.39 -3.06 2.62
C PHE A 107 6.55 -3.53 1.74
N SER A 108 6.57 -3.07 0.48
CA SER A 108 7.54 -3.54 -0.50
C SER A 108 7.96 -2.43 -1.46
N ALA A 109 9.10 -2.62 -2.11
CA ALA A 109 9.52 -1.79 -3.24
C ALA A 109 8.70 -2.11 -4.52
N HIS A 110 8.53 -1.10 -5.37
CA HIS A 110 7.94 -1.13 -6.70
C HIS A 110 8.61 -0.02 -7.55
N PRO A 111 9.17 -0.33 -8.75
CA PRO A 111 9.08 -1.57 -9.53
C PRO A 111 10.11 -2.68 -9.20
N PRO A 112 9.85 -3.96 -9.59
CA PRO A 112 8.64 -4.48 -10.23
C PRO A 112 7.45 -4.59 -9.24
N PHE A 113 6.22 -4.49 -9.74
CA PHE A 113 5.03 -4.66 -8.90
C PHE A 113 4.84 -6.13 -8.51
N LYS A 114 4.80 -6.40 -7.20
CA LYS A 114 4.53 -7.73 -6.63
C LYS A 114 3.38 -7.60 -5.65
N LEU A 115 2.42 -8.52 -5.74
CA LEU A 115 1.33 -8.63 -4.78
C LEU A 115 1.82 -9.32 -3.50
N PRO A 116 1.27 -8.98 -2.33
CA PRO A 116 1.57 -9.67 -1.09
C PRO A 116 1.12 -11.13 -1.19
N THR A 117 1.91 -12.06 -0.65
CA THR A 117 1.52 -13.48 -0.57
C THR A 117 0.48 -13.70 0.52
N GLU A 118 -0.23 -14.84 0.48
CA GLU A 118 -1.36 -15.09 1.38
C GLU A 118 -1.02 -14.99 2.87
N ILE A 119 0.21 -15.35 3.27
CA ILE A 119 0.66 -15.26 4.67
C ILE A 119 0.61 -13.83 5.23
N TYR A 120 0.74 -12.82 4.36
CA TYR A 120 0.66 -11.41 4.73
C TYR A 120 -0.79 -10.92 4.89
N LEU A 121 -1.77 -11.64 4.32
CA LEU A 121 -3.17 -11.20 4.31
C LEU A 121 -3.89 -11.43 5.64
N TYR A 122 -3.39 -12.30 6.51
CA TYR A 122 -4.07 -12.73 7.75
C TYR A 122 -3.50 -12.07 9.02
#